data_AF-A0A925MVJ1-F1
#
_entry.id   AF-A0A925MVJ1-F1
#
_cell.length_a   1.000
_cell.length_b   1.000
_cell.length_c   1.000
_cell.angle_alpha   90.00
_cell.angle_beta   90.00
_cell.angle_gamma   90.00
#
_symmetry.space_group_name_H-M   'P 1'
#
loop_
_entity.id
_entity.type
_entity.pdbx_description
1 polymer ?
#
loop_
_entity_poly.entity_id
_entity_poly.type
_entity_poly.pdbx_seq_one_letter_code
_entity_poly.pdbx_strand_id
1 'polypeptide(L)'
;MTHSLRLSASATALGLALLAAPQARAQGFNANPVVITPGITIVRSPGVDTIRVGTAQGIINWINTDLPAPVIDFLPAGNSANFVNEGVADFVVLNRIQMRDPATVARFAGTVTSRLTTGGAPSPGGTLWFYSPGGILVANGAVFDVGSLLLTANQPVVFDTDGDGTPDSLFGPSGEIQLRSLRNDSRAAVVVEQNAQFSAPREGSYIAMVAPRIDMRGQVRVNGSAAYVAAEDLDITISAGLFDFSIIEGSFVDPTIAGDDETLRYAGATGGPSSTGAGDNHVTYLVAMPKNEAVTMLVTGSLGYDAASGAVVENGVIYLSAGGFSDQTTDIVRAPGQTISPASDPPGSIEISTVNVTSRLQAFATDSIFVRNGGSATSIYAEGAAFYAGNTITLLTESKGAHVFGGDALFAANNGVGGSFTFTGESDSTTDIDGNFLVDVGDNSEGGGAPALGGNLALALDVADLLVGGDIVLDARGVGVFINAVAEGRGGLITVDAQALSAISAANFTADATGIGAGTSGQAADGFGGQVTISADNSTIDVAGLARAVADGIGGNGGDVGAGDGIGGDVSLASLDGAAMTV
;
A
#
# COMPACT_ATOMS: atom_id res chain seq x y z
N MET A 1 -68.54 -16.79 47.76
CA MET A 1 -67.27 -17.55 47.83
C MET A 1 -67.37 -18.66 46.79
N THR A 2 -67.20 -18.31 45.52
CA THR A 2 -65.97 -18.52 44.71
C THR A 2 -65.67 -20.00 44.48
N HIS A 3 -66.18 -20.55 43.36
CA HIS A 3 -65.51 -21.55 42.54
C HIS A 3 -66.20 -21.68 41.17
N SER A 4 -65.39 -22.05 40.16
CA SER A 4 -65.75 -22.53 38.81
C SER A 4 -65.57 -21.52 37.66
N LEU A 5 -64.32 -21.21 37.31
CA LEU A 5 -63.98 -20.73 35.97
C LEU A 5 -63.54 -21.92 35.11
N ARG A 6 -64.15 -22.02 33.92
CA ARG A 6 -64.08 -23.14 32.98
C ARG A 6 -62.72 -23.19 32.28
N LEU A 7 -62.06 -24.35 32.36
CA LEU A 7 -61.01 -24.76 31.43
C LEU A 7 -61.66 -25.04 30.06
N SER A 8 -61.19 -24.37 29.01
CA SER A 8 -61.42 -24.82 27.64
C SER A 8 -60.07 -25.21 27.03
N ALA A 9 -60.01 -26.45 26.59
CA ALA A 9 -58.86 -27.11 26.00
C ALA A 9 -58.49 -26.52 24.63
N SER A 10 -57.21 -26.54 24.29
CA SER A 10 -56.78 -26.71 22.90
C SER A 10 -55.48 -27.50 22.84
N ALA A 11 -55.45 -28.39 21.86
CA ALA A 11 -54.65 -29.58 21.78
C ALA A 11 -53.15 -29.35 21.53
N THR A 12 -52.40 -30.24 22.15
CA THR A 12 -51.11 -30.82 21.77
C THR A 12 -50.78 -30.79 20.27
N ALA A 13 -49.57 -30.32 19.96
CA ALA A 13 -48.69 -30.98 18.99
C ALA A 13 -47.23 -30.75 19.42
N LEU A 14 -46.64 -31.76 20.07
CA LEU A 14 -45.19 -31.92 20.18
C LEU A 14 -44.64 -32.12 18.77
N GLY A 15 -44.07 -31.08 18.17
CA GLY A 15 -43.16 -31.22 17.05
C GLY A 15 -41.74 -31.33 17.58
N LEU A 16 -41.25 -32.56 17.79
CA LEU A 16 -39.80 -32.78 17.85
C LEU A 16 -39.24 -32.42 16.47
N ALA A 17 -38.81 -31.18 16.30
CA ALA A 17 -37.82 -30.85 15.30
C ALA A 17 -36.50 -31.43 15.80
N LEU A 18 -36.28 -32.71 15.50
CA LEU A 18 -34.95 -33.30 15.47
C LEU A 18 -34.23 -32.60 14.31
N LEU A 19 -33.76 -31.37 14.54
CA LEU A 19 -32.71 -30.78 13.73
C LEU A 19 -31.61 -31.84 13.71
N ALA A 20 -31.35 -32.38 12.53
CA ALA A 20 -30.13 -33.12 12.29
C ALA A 20 -29.00 -32.17 12.68
N ALA A 21 -28.48 -32.32 13.90
CA ALA A 21 -27.23 -31.70 14.28
C ALA A 21 -26.24 -32.10 13.17
N PRO A 22 -25.48 -31.15 12.59
CA PRO A 22 -24.39 -31.54 11.72
C PRO A 22 -23.58 -32.58 12.49
N GLN A 23 -23.34 -33.74 11.85
CA GLN A 23 -22.56 -34.81 12.46
C GLN A 23 -21.34 -34.16 13.10
N ALA A 24 -21.15 -34.34 14.42
CA ALA A 24 -19.97 -33.86 15.09
C ALA A 24 -18.78 -34.56 14.44
N ARG A 25 -18.11 -33.87 13.52
CA ARG A 25 -16.98 -34.43 12.80
C ARG A 25 -15.73 -34.21 13.63
N ALA A 26 -15.01 -35.28 13.91
CA ALA A 26 -13.72 -35.24 14.58
C ALA A 26 -12.64 -34.75 13.59
N GLN A 27 -12.65 -33.46 13.29
CA GLN A 27 -11.76 -32.85 12.30
C GLN A 27 -11.39 -31.42 12.72
N GLY A 28 -10.20 -30.98 12.29
CA GLY A 28 -9.79 -29.58 12.37
C GLY A 28 -10.53 -28.74 11.34
N PHE A 29 -10.32 -29.04 10.04
CA PHE A 29 -11.01 -28.37 8.94
C PHE A 29 -12.42 -28.93 8.70
N ASN A 30 -13.39 -28.04 8.57
CA ASN A 30 -14.77 -28.36 8.18
C ASN A 30 -14.92 -28.57 6.68
N ALA A 31 -14.17 -29.51 6.13
CA ALA A 31 -14.25 -29.94 4.73
C ALA A 31 -13.71 -31.37 4.58
N ASN A 32 -14.07 -32.04 3.48
CA ASN A 32 -13.48 -33.33 3.12
C ASN A 32 -12.20 -33.12 2.30
N PRO A 33 -11.03 -33.62 2.73
CA PRO A 33 -9.83 -33.56 1.92
C PRO A 33 -9.90 -34.56 0.76
N VAL A 34 -9.42 -34.11 -0.39
CA VAL A 34 -9.03 -34.92 -1.54
C VAL A 34 -7.60 -34.55 -1.86
N VAL A 35 -6.68 -35.46 -1.54
CA VAL A 35 -5.25 -35.29 -1.85
C VAL A 35 -5.05 -35.53 -3.34
N ILE A 36 -4.51 -34.53 -4.04
CA ILE A 36 -4.24 -34.60 -5.48
C ILE A 36 -2.82 -35.09 -5.72
N THR A 37 -1.85 -34.53 -4.99
CA THR A 37 -0.44 -34.92 -5.12
C THR A 37 -0.11 -36.09 -4.18
N PRO A 38 0.42 -37.22 -4.68
CA PRO A 38 0.88 -38.32 -3.83
C PRO A 38 1.93 -37.88 -2.81
N GLY A 39 2.00 -38.57 -1.67
CA GLY A 39 2.97 -38.26 -0.61
C GLY A 39 2.45 -37.34 0.51
N ILE A 40 1.19 -36.91 0.45
CA ILE A 40 0.52 -36.24 1.57
C ILE A 40 -0.36 -37.23 2.34
N THR A 41 -0.23 -37.24 3.67
CA THR A 41 -1.10 -38.02 4.58
C THR A 41 -1.81 -37.08 5.55
N ILE A 42 -3.12 -37.25 5.72
CA ILE A 42 -3.93 -36.42 6.63
C ILE A 42 -4.50 -37.29 7.74
N VAL A 43 -4.13 -36.99 8.99
CA VAL A 43 -4.65 -37.64 10.19
C VAL A 43 -5.61 -36.69 10.87
N ARG A 44 -6.88 -37.11 11.01
CA ARG A 44 -7.93 -36.29 11.60
C ARG A 44 -8.29 -36.80 13.00
N SER A 45 -8.38 -35.87 13.94
CA SER A 45 -8.79 -36.10 15.32
C SER A 45 -9.71 -34.97 15.78
N PRO A 46 -10.43 -35.12 16.91
CA PRO A 46 -11.35 -34.07 17.37
C PRO A 46 -10.67 -32.71 17.47
N GLY A 47 -11.10 -31.76 16.64
CA GLY A 47 -10.57 -30.40 16.59
C GLY A 47 -9.16 -30.25 16.01
N VAL A 48 -8.53 -31.32 15.51
CA VAL A 48 -7.15 -31.24 15.00
C VAL A 48 -6.98 -32.07 13.73
N ASP A 49 -6.52 -31.41 12.66
CA ASP A 49 -6.00 -32.08 11.46
C ASP A 49 -4.46 -32.01 11.47
N THR A 50 -3.79 -33.15 11.31
CA THR A 50 -2.33 -33.23 11.10
C THR A 50 -2.04 -33.67 9.68
N ILE A 51 -1.40 -32.80 8.91
CA ILE A 51 -1.05 -32.99 7.52
C ILE A 51 0.45 -33.27 7.46
N ARG A 52 0.82 -34.49 7.06
CA ARG A 52 2.21 -34.88 6.81
C ARG A 52 2.52 -34.76 5.33
N VAL A 53 3.60 -34.08 5.02
CA VAL A 53 3.97 -33.68 3.65
C VAL A 53 5.28 -34.34 3.28
N GLY A 54 5.22 -35.41 2.49
CA GLY A 54 6.39 -36.16 2.00
C GLY A 54 6.80 -35.83 0.58
N THR A 55 6.39 -34.68 0.07
CA THR A 55 6.71 -34.17 -1.28
C THR A 55 7.13 -32.69 -1.17
N ALA A 56 7.96 -32.22 -2.09
CA ALA A 56 8.39 -30.82 -2.14
C ALA A 56 7.25 -29.86 -2.51
N GLN A 57 6.30 -30.33 -3.34
CA GLN A 57 5.11 -29.58 -3.72
C GLN A 57 3.89 -30.48 -3.55
N GLY A 58 2.77 -29.95 -3.07
CA GLY A 58 1.58 -30.74 -2.89
C GLY A 58 0.28 -29.94 -2.96
N ILE A 59 -0.77 -30.60 -3.45
CA ILE A 59 -2.09 -30.01 -3.64
C ILE A 59 -3.14 -30.82 -2.87
N ILE A 60 -3.95 -30.12 -2.08
CA ILE A 60 -5.09 -30.68 -1.35
C ILE A 60 -6.34 -29.90 -1.74
N ASN A 61 -7.37 -30.59 -2.21
CA ASN A 61 -8.70 -30.02 -2.39
C ASN A 61 -9.52 -30.25 -1.12
N TRP A 62 -10.07 -29.19 -0.55
CA TRP A 62 -10.93 -29.25 0.62
C TRP A 62 -12.37 -29.00 0.18
N ILE A 63 -13.15 -30.09 0.04
CA ILE A 63 -14.51 -30.06 -0.47
C ILE A 63 -15.49 -29.90 0.70
N ASN A 64 -16.15 -28.76 0.79
CA ASN A 64 -17.28 -28.55 1.71
C ASN A 64 -18.59 -28.70 0.93
N THR A 65 -19.44 -29.63 1.39
CA THR A 65 -20.76 -29.92 0.78
C THR A 65 -21.93 -29.47 1.65
N ASP A 66 -21.67 -28.68 2.68
CA ASP A 66 -22.71 -28.16 3.58
C ASP A 66 -23.66 -27.23 2.81
N LEU A 67 -24.79 -26.88 3.44
CA LEU A 67 -25.75 -25.97 2.83
C LEU A 67 -25.09 -24.59 2.58
N PRO A 68 -25.38 -23.92 1.45
CA PRO A 68 -24.81 -22.63 1.14
C PRO A 68 -25.10 -21.64 2.26
N ALA A 69 -24.04 -20.97 2.71
CA ALA A 69 -24.09 -19.83 3.60
C ALA A 69 -23.14 -18.75 3.05
N PRO A 70 -23.38 -17.46 3.35
CA PRO A 70 -22.47 -16.39 2.92
C PRO A 70 -21.05 -16.59 3.47
N VAL A 71 -20.93 -17.13 4.69
CA VAL A 71 -19.68 -17.43 5.37
C VAL A 71 -19.78 -18.82 6.00
N ILE A 72 -18.73 -19.63 5.86
CA ILE A 72 -18.62 -20.95 6.50
C ILE A 72 -17.32 -20.98 7.33
N ASP A 73 -17.42 -21.45 8.58
CA ASP A 73 -16.28 -21.73 9.44
C ASP A 73 -15.49 -22.92 8.92
N PHE A 74 -14.52 -22.63 8.05
CA PHE A 74 -13.62 -23.61 7.46
C PHE A 74 -12.65 -24.18 8.50
N LEU A 75 -12.09 -23.33 9.37
CA LEU A 75 -11.32 -23.75 10.54
C LEU A 75 -11.91 -23.07 11.79
N PRO A 76 -12.79 -23.74 12.55
CA PRO A 76 -13.44 -23.17 13.72
C PRO A 76 -12.49 -22.72 14.84
N ALA A 77 -12.98 -21.83 15.70
CA ALA A 77 -12.25 -21.42 16.90
C ALA A 77 -11.99 -22.62 17.83
N GLY A 78 -10.76 -22.71 18.34
CA GLY A 78 -10.31 -23.85 19.16
C GLY A 78 -9.86 -25.07 18.35
N ASN A 79 -10.08 -25.09 17.03
CA ASN A 79 -9.52 -26.13 16.16
C ASN A 79 -8.12 -25.76 15.66
N SER A 80 -7.35 -26.76 15.25
CA SER A 80 -6.03 -26.56 14.64
C SER A 80 -5.78 -27.42 13.40
N ALA A 81 -4.91 -26.91 12.53
CA ALA A 81 -4.37 -27.60 11.39
C ALA A 81 -2.84 -27.52 11.42
N ASN A 82 -2.18 -28.68 11.49
CA ASN A 82 -0.74 -28.77 11.69
C ASN A 82 -0.09 -29.42 10.47
N PHE A 83 0.79 -28.70 9.78
CA PHE A 83 1.55 -29.18 8.64
C PHE A 83 2.98 -29.52 9.07
N VAL A 84 3.45 -30.72 8.72
CA VAL A 84 4.80 -31.20 9.05
C VAL A 84 5.43 -31.92 7.86
N ASN A 85 6.73 -31.74 7.65
CA ASN A 85 7.46 -32.50 6.63
C ASN A 85 7.59 -33.98 7.04
N GLU A 86 7.62 -34.88 6.06
CA GLU A 86 7.83 -36.32 6.26
C GLU A 86 8.78 -36.86 5.18
N GLY A 87 10.08 -36.87 5.47
CA GLY A 87 11.09 -37.37 4.53
C GLY A 87 11.53 -36.38 3.44
N VAL A 88 11.09 -35.12 3.51
CA VAL A 88 11.56 -34.01 2.66
C VAL A 88 12.16 -32.88 3.49
N ALA A 89 13.06 -32.08 2.91
CA ALA A 89 13.74 -31.00 3.61
C ALA A 89 12.85 -29.76 3.83
N ASP A 90 12.05 -29.41 2.83
CA ASP A 90 11.08 -28.30 2.85
C ASP A 90 9.88 -28.68 1.96
N PHE A 91 8.79 -27.91 2.03
CA PHE A 91 7.60 -28.16 1.22
C PHE A 91 6.79 -26.90 0.91
N VAL A 92 5.99 -26.96 -0.16
CA VAL A 92 4.91 -26.02 -0.48
C VAL A 92 3.61 -26.79 -0.62
N VAL A 93 2.56 -26.37 0.10
CA VAL A 93 1.23 -27.00 0.01
C VAL A 93 0.17 -25.99 -0.40
N LEU A 94 -0.47 -26.24 -1.53
CA LEU A 94 -1.68 -25.53 -1.96
C LEU A 94 -2.94 -26.21 -1.41
N ASN A 95 -3.65 -25.50 -0.55
CA ASN A 95 -4.95 -25.85 -0.01
C ASN A 95 -6.05 -25.15 -0.82
N ARG A 96 -6.69 -25.87 -1.73
CA ARG A 96 -7.80 -25.34 -2.55
C ARG A 96 -9.13 -25.60 -1.85
N ILE A 97 -9.76 -24.54 -1.36
CA ILE A 97 -11.04 -24.62 -0.66
C ILE A 97 -12.15 -24.56 -1.70
N GLN A 98 -12.93 -25.64 -1.78
CA GLN A 98 -14.01 -25.80 -2.73
C GLN A 98 -15.32 -25.89 -1.95
N MET A 99 -15.98 -24.74 -1.82
CA MET A 99 -17.31 -24.63 -1.23
C MET A 99 -18.37 -25.07 -2.24
N ARG A 100 -19.51 -25.54 -1.75
CA ARG A 100 -20.67 -25.89 -2.59
C ARG A 100 -21.13 -24.69 -3.44
N ASP A 101 -21.14 -23.50 -2.85
CA ASP A 101 -21.32 -22.24 -3.55
C ASP A 101 -19.94 -21.55 -3.67
N PRO A 102 -19.41 -21.34 -4.89
CA PRO A 102 -18.13 -20.67 -5.07
C PRO A 102 -18.05 -19.25 -4.53
N ALA A 103 -19.19 -18.59 -4.26
CA ALA A 103 -19.24 -17.25 -3.66
C ALA A 103 -19.15 -17.27 -2.11
N THR A 104 -19.16 -18.44 -1.47
CA THR A 104 -19.06 -18.56 -0.01
C THR A 104 -17.67 -18.20 0.49
N VAL A 105 -17.61 -17.33 1.50
CA VAL A 105 -16.37 -16.95 2.19
C VAL A 105 -15.92 -18.08 3.12
N ALA A 106 -14.64 -18.45 3.04
CA ALA A 106 -14.01 -19.40 3.95
C ALA A 106 -13.48 -18.68 5.20
N ARG A 107 -14.05 -18.96 6.37
CA ARG A 107 -13.65 -18.35 7.65
C ARG A 107 -12.65 -19.22 8.41
N PHE A 108 -11.53 -18.61 8.81
CA PHE A 108 -10.52 -19.17 9.71
C PHE A 108 -10.61 -18.48 11.06
N ALA A 109 -10.94 -19.23 12.10
CA ALA A 109 -11.00 -18.77 13.50
C ALA A 109 -10.10 -19.59 14.43
N GLY A 110 -9.48 -20.67 13.93
CA GLY A 110 -8.57 -21.53 14.68
C GLY A 110 -7.08 -21.23 14.43
N THR A 111 -6.24 -22.25 14.65
CA THR A 111 -4.78 -22.14 14.53
C THR A 111 -4.24 -22.96 13.37
N VAL A 112 -3.43 -22.37 12.51
CA VAL A 112 -2.65 -23.06 11.48
C VAL A 112 -1.18 -23.03 11.85
N THR A 113 -0.53 -24.20 11.87
CA THR A 113 0.92 -24.29 12.08
C THR A 113 1.63 -25.02 10.96
N SER A 114 2.86 -24.60 10.62
CA SER A 114 3.72 -25.30 9.67
C SER A 114 5.13 -25.45 10.24
N ARG A 115 5.60 -26.69 10.36
CA ARG A 115 6.88 -27.02 11.02
C ARG A 115 7.74 -27.96 10.18
N LEU A 116 9.04 -27.71 10.19
CA LEU A 116 10.06 -28.62 9.67
C LEU A 116 10.71 -29.38 10.82
N THR A 117 10.90 -30.68 10.61
CA THR A 117 11.54 -31.64 11.52
C THR A 117 12.73 -32.22 10.79
N THR A 118 13.88 -31.55 10.86
CA THR A 118 15.14 -31.97 10.21
C THR A 118 16.12 -32.45 11.27
N GLY A 119 15.90 -33.66 11.81
CA GLY A 119 16.82 -34.31 12.76
C GLY A 119 16.96 -33.63 14.14
N GLY A 120 16.16 -32.59 14.41
CA GLY A 120 16.15 -31.81 15.66
C GLY A 120 14.73 -31.45 16.12
N ALA A 121 14.61 -30.44 16.98
CA ALA A 121 13.30 -29.94 17.45
C ALA A 121 12.52 -29.27 16.29
N PRO A 122 11.18 -29.41 16.23
CA PRO A 122 10.39 -28.80 15.18
C PRO A 122 10.52 -27.26 15.16
N SER A 123 10.95 -26.70 14.04
CA SER A 123 11.06 -25.26 13.80
C SER A 123 10.02 -24.78 12.79
N PRO A 124 9.60 -23.51 12.81
CA PRO A 124 8.80 -22.92 11.73
C PRO A 124 9.48 -23.10 10.37
N GLY A 125 8.70 -23.46 9.36
CA GLY A 125 9.16 -23.73 8.00
C GLY A 125 8.03 -24.35 7.16
N GLY A 126 8.29 -24.66 5.89
CA GLY A 126 7.23 -25.00 4.94
C GLY A 126 6.39 -23.79 4.53
N THR A 127 5.88 -23.84 3.30
CA THR A 127 5.05 -22.78 2.72
C THR A 127 3.63 -23.28 2.56
N LEU A 128 2.65 -22.51 3.04
CA LEU A 128 1.24 -22.83 2.90
C LEU A 128 0.54 -21.82 2.03
N TRP A 129 -0.18 -22.29 1.01
CA TRP A 129 -1.09 -21.46 0.22
C TRP A 129 -2.52 -21.88 0.54
N PHE A 130 -3.39 -20.91 0.81
CA PHE A 130 -4.83 -21.11 0.93
C PHE A 130 -5.54 -20.32 -0.14
N TYR A 131 -6.32 -21.02 -0.95
CA TYR A 131 -7.10 -20.45 -2.02
C TYR A 131 -8.59 -20.69 -1.78
N SER A 132 -9.41 -19.65 -1.86
CA SER A 132 -10.88 -19.73 -1.80
C SER A 132 -11.52 -18.74 -2.78
N PRO A 133 -12.23 -19.20 -3.84
CA PRO A 133 -12.82 -18.32 -4.85
C PRO A 133 -13.80 -17.28 -4.28
N GLY A 134 -14.51 -17.62 -3.20
CA GLY A 134 -15.47 -16.72 -2.55
C GLY A 134 -14.84 -15.73 -1.59
N GLY A 135 -13.51 -15.80 -1.40
CA GLY A 135 -12.77 -15.02 -0.42
C GLY A 135 -12.44 -15.79 0.85
N ILE A 136 -11.60 -15.15 1.67
CA ILE A 136 -11.07 -15.66 2.93
C ILE A 136 -11.34 -14.64 4.03
N LEU A 137 -11.86 -15.09 5.16
CA LEU A 137 -12.02 -14.28 6.37
C LEU A 137 -11.17 -14.88 7.50
N VAL A 138 -10.11 -14.18 7.91
CA VAL A 138 -9.35 -14.52 9.11
C VAL A 138 -9.94 -13.78 10.29
N ALA A 139 -10.62 -14.52 11.16
CA ALA A 139 -11.39 -13.98 12.26
C ALA A 139 -10.50 -13.54 13.43
N ASN A 140 -11.08 -12.74 14.33
CA ASN A 140 -10.46 -12.31 15.57
C ASN A 140 -9.92 -13.52 16.38
N GLY A 141 -8.66 -13.45 16.77
CA GLY A 141 -7.98 -14.49 17.56
C GLY A 141 -7.48 -15.70 16.76
N ALA A 142 -7.70 -15.74 15.44
CA ALA A 142 -7.08 -16.74 14.59
C ALA A 142 -5.56 -16.58 14.56
N VAL A 143 -4.83 -17.68 14.45
CA VAL A 143 -3.36 -17.70 14.48
C VAL A 143 -2.81 -18.48 13.30
N PHE A 144 -1.88 -17.87 12.57
CA PHE A 144 -1.05 -18.53 11.58
C PHE A 144 0.41 -18.45 12.03
N ASP A 145 1.01 -19.60 12.35
CA ASP A 145 2.42 -19.71 12.74
C ASP A 145 3.15 -20.68 11.80
N VAL A 146 3.75 -20.13 10.75
CA VAL A 146 4.13 -20.86 9.54
C VAL A 146 5.54 -20.48 9.07
N GLY A 147 6.08 -21.23 8.10
CA GLY A 147 7.31 -20.83 7.44
C GLY A 147 7.09 -19.70 6.44
N SER A 148 6.08 -19.80 5.58
CA SER A 148 5.61 -18.73 4.69
C SER A 148 4.14 -18.96 4.33
N LEU A 149 3.44 -17.89 3.94
CA LEU A 149 2.00 -17.91 3.71
C LEU A 149 1.61 -17.16 2.43
N LEU A 150 0.68 -17.75 1.67
CA LEU A 150 -0.13 -17.05 0.68
C LEU A 150 -1.61 -17.27 1.01
N LEU A 151 -2.37 -16.20 1.21
CA LEU A 151 -3.83 -16.20 1.24
C LEU A 151 -4.33 -15.57 -0.05
N THR A 152 -5.20 -16.26 -0.78
CA THR A 152 -5.69 -15.69 -2.03
C THR A 152 -7.13 -16.06 -2.39
N ALA A 153 -7.81 -15.11 -3.04
CA ALA A 153 -9.08 -15.34 -3.72
C ALA A 153 -8.92 -15.56 -5.24
N ASN A 154 -7.69 -15.46 -5.74
CA ASN A 154 -7.32 -15.69 -7.14
C ASN A 154 -6.77 -17.11 -7.26
N GLN A 155 -7.18 -17.84 -8.28
CA GLN A 155 -6.78 -19.21 -8.50
C GLN A 155 -5.29 -19.31 -8.80
N PRO A 156 -4.52 -20.08 -8.01
CA PRO A 156 -3.18 -20.48 -8.41
C PRO A 156 -3.25 -21.40 -9.62
N VAL A 157 -2.54 -21.03 -10.68
CA VAL A 157 -2.32 -21.88 -11.84
C VAL A 157 -1.43 -23.06 -11.40
N VAL A 158 -1.79 -24.25 -11.85
CA VAL A 158 -0.96 -25.45 -11.71
C VAL A 158 -0.42 -25.76 -13.09
N PHE A 159 0.88 -25.97 -13.19
CA PHE A 159 1.61 -26.20 -14.42
C PHE A 159 1.85 -27.68 -14.66
N ASP A 160 1.77 -28.08 -15.92
CA ASP A 160 2.26 -29.36 -16.40
C ASP A 160 3.72 -29.19 -16.81
N THR A 161 4.64 -29.47 -15.89
CA THR A 161 6.08 -29.30 -16.14
C THR A 161 6.70 -30.48 -16.89
N ASP A 162 6.07 -31.65 -16.84
CA ASP A 162 6.56 -32.87 -17.48
C ASP A 162 6.00 -33.07 -18.90
N GLY A 163 5.02 -32.24 -19.31
CA GLY A 163 4.40 -32.25 -20.63
C GLY A 163 3.52 -33.49 -20.86
N ASP A 164 3.09 -34.16 -19.78
CA ASP A 164 2.33 -35.40 -19.84
C ASP A 164 0.80 -35.17 -19.86
N GLY A 165 0.37 -33.92 -19.81
CA GLY A 165 -1.01 -33.47 -19.76
C GLY A 165 -1.58 -33.35 -18.34
N THR A 166 -0.78 -33.57 -17.30
CA THR A 166 -1.22 -33.60 -15.90
C THR A 166 -0.54 -32.50 -15.10
N PRO A 167 -1.24 -31.38 -14.79
CA PRO A 167 -0.66 -30.33 -14.00
C PRO A 167 -0.30 -30.78 -12.58
N ASP A 168 0.97 -30.66 -12.21
CA ASP A 168 1.52 -31.15 -10.95
C ASP A 168 2.48 -30.17 -10.24
N SER A 169 2.93 -29.10 -10.92
CA SER A 169 3.78 -28.05 -10.36
C SER A 169 2.99 -26.78 -9.99
N LEU A 170 3.30 -26.21 -8.84
CA LEU A 170 2.79 -24.93 -8.35
C LEU A 170 3.55 -23.72 -8.90
N PHE A 171 4.72 -23.95 -9.48
CA PHE A 171 5.60 -22.92 -10.03
C PHE A 171 5.75 -23.10 -11.53
N GLY A 172 5.75 -21.98 -12.24
CA GLY A 172 6.03 -21.93 -13.67
C GLY A 172 7.51 -22.15 -13.98
N PRO A 173 7.87 -22.19 -15.28
CA PRO A 173 9.24 -22.50 -15.72
C PRO A 173 10.32 -21.54 -15.20
N SER A 174 9.95 -20.31 -14.84
CA SER A 174 10.86 -19.29 -14.29
C SER A 174 10.76 -19.18 -12.76
N GLY A 175 10.00 -20.06 -12.11
CA GLY A 175 9.72 -20.00 -10.67
C GLY A 175 8.57 -19.07 -10.29
N GLU A 176 7.80 -18.59 -11.27
CA GLU A 176 6.69 -17.68 -11.05
C GLU A 176 5.46 -18.40 -10.46
N ILE A 177 4.72 -17.68 -9.63
CA ILE A 177 3.39 -18.04 -9.13
C ILE A 177 2.39 -17.25 -9.97
N GLN A 178 1.55 -17.94 -10.74
CA GLN A 178 0.50 -17.29 -11.52
C GLN A 178 -0.83 -17.35 -10.75
N LEU A 179 -1.43 -16.19 -10.52
CA LEU A 179 -2.73 -16.04 -9.90
C LEU A 179 -3.71 -15.47 -10.92
N ARG A 180 -4.85 -16.14 -11.11
CA ARG A 180 -5.87 -15.77 -12.09
C ARG A 180 -7.24 -15.77 -11.46
N SER A 181 -8.10 -14.83 -11.82
CA SER A 181 -9.48 -14.82 -11.40
C SER A 181 -10.26 -15.94 -12.09
N LEU A 182 -11.09 -16.64 -11.31
CA LEU A 182 -12.05 -17.63 -11.86
C LEU A 182 -13.29 -16.98 -12.47
N ARG A 183 -13.52 -15.70 -12.16
CA ARG A 183 -14.74 -14.98 -12.48
C ARG A 183 -14.36 -13.59 -12.96
N ASN A 184 -14.93 -13.17 -14.09
CA ASN A 184 -14.86 -11.76 -14.46
C ASN A 184 -15.50 -10.92 -13.36
N ASP A 185 -14.86 -9.81 -13.01
CA ASP A 185 -15.44 -8.78 -12.16
C ASP A 185 -15.67 -9.30 -10.73
N SER A 186 -14.68 -10.01 -10.21
CA SER A 186 -14.73 -10.65 -8.90
C SER A 186 -14.61 -9.60 -7.81
N ARG A 187 -15.54 -9.61 -6.85
CA ARG A 187 -15.48 -8.79 -5.63
C ARG A 187 -15.07 -9.61 -4.40
N ALA A 188 -14.45 -10.78 -4.62
CA ALA A 188 -13.95 -11.61 -3.53
C ALA A 188 -12.86 -10.87 -2.74
N ALA A 189 -12.76 -11.17 -1.44
CA ALA A 189 -11.86 -10.45 -0.55
C ALA A 189 -11.05 -11.38 0.33
N VAL A 190 -9.83 -10.94 0.69
CA VAL A 190 -9.14 -11.43 1.89
C VAL A 190 -9.38 -10.40 2.98
N VAL A 191 -10.15 -10.78 4.00
CA VAL A 191 -10.47 -9.96 5.16
C VAL A 191 -9.79 -10.55 6.38
N VAL A 192 -9.09 -9.71 7.13
CA VAL A 192 -8.41 -10.07 8.36
C VAL A 192 -8.93 -9.15 9.46
N GLU A 193 -9.59 -9.74 10.44
CA GLU A 193 -10.13 -9.02 11.59
C GLU A 193 -9.04 -8.64 12.60
N GLN A 194 -9.37 -7.66 13.44
CA GLN A 194 -8.48 -7.24 14.52
C GLN A 194 -8.14 -8.41 15.45
N ASN A 195 -6.89 -8.44 15.92
CA ASN A 195 -6.31 -9.49 16.78
C ASN A 195 -6.08 -10.85 16.12
N ALA A 196 -6.34 -11.01 14.82
CA ALA A 196 -5.73 -12.12 14.08
C ALA A 196 -4.20 -11.95 14.05
N GLN A 197 -3.47 -13.05 14.17
CA GLN A 197 -2.00 -13.05 14.27
C GLN A 197 -1.37 -13.92 13.20
N PHE A 198 -0.32 -13.39 12.56
CA PHE A 198 0.51 -14.10 11.61
C PHE A 198 1.97 -14.00 12.04
N SER A 199 2.64 -15.15 12.07
CA SER A 199 4.04 -15.29 12.47
C SER A 199 4.76 -16.14 11.42
N ALA A 200 5.80 -15.56 10.83
CA ALA A 200 6.73 -16.23 9.94
C ALA A 200 8.16 -15.83 10.33
N PRO A 201 8.76 -16.48 11.34
CA PRO A 201 10.00 -15.99 11.97
C PRO A 201 11.28 -16.45 11.25
N ARG A 202 11.18 -17.33 10.25
CA ARG A 202 12.32 -17.81 9.47
C ARG A 202 12.83 -16.70 8.56
N GLU A 203 14.13 -16.47 8.52
CA GLU A 203 14.77 -15.54 7.58
C GLU A 203 14.41 -15.87 6.12
N GLY A 204 14.14 -14.84 5.32
CA GLY A 204 13.68 -14.97 3.94
C GLY A 204 12.24 -15.51 3.80
N SER A 205 11.47 -15.52 4.88
CA SER A 205 10.05 -15.89 4.84
C SER A 205 9.20 -14.79 4.21
N TYR A 206 7.96 -15.16 3.84
CA TYR A 206 7.01 -14.19 3.35
C TYR A 206 5.57 -14.45 3.81
N ILE A 207 4.79 -13.37 3.86
CA ILE A 207 3.33 -13.43 4.01
C ILE A 207 2.70 -12.59 2.90
N ALA A 208 1.93 -13.22 2.02
CA ALA A 208 1.23 -12.57 0.92
C ALA A 208 -0.28 -12.74 1.05
N MET A 209 -1.03 -11.66 0.79
CA MET A 209 -2.48 -11.65 0.69
C MET A 209 -2.85 -11.04 -0.65
N VAL A 210 -3.52 -11.82 -1.51
CA VAL A 210 -3.78 -11.42 -2.90
C VAL A 210 -5.20 -11.74 -3.30
N ALA A 211 -5.99 -10.72 -3.59
CA ALA A 211 -7.40 -10.86 -3.98
C ALA A 211 -7.85 -9.57 -4.65
N PRO A 212 -9.04 -9.52 -5.28
CA PRO A 212 -9.58 -8.26 -5.80
C PRO A 212 -9.78 -7.22 -4.70
N ARG A 213 -10.00 -7.65 -3.45
CA ARG A 213 -10.11 -6.76 -2.29
C ARG A 213 -9.34 -7.28 -1.08
N ILE A 214 -8.72 -6.37 -0.34
CA ILE A 214 -8.02 -6.66 0.90
C ILE A 214 -8.55 -5.74 2.02
N ASP A 215 -8.89 -6.31 3.17
CA ASP A 215 -9.14 -5.57 4.41
C ASP A 215 -8.28 -6.17 5.53
N MET A 216 -7.17 -5.52 5.86
CA MET A 216 -6.18 -6.03 6.82
C MET A 216 -6.20 -5.24 8.12
N ARG A 217 -6.66 -5.85 9.22
CA ARG A 217 -6.71 -5.24 10.57
C ARG A 217 -5.96 -6.05 11.64
N GLY A 218 -5.32 -7.16 11.24
CA GLY A 218 -4.58 -8.06 12.12
C GLY A 218 -3.14 -7.61 12.41
N GLN A 219 -2.34 -8.54 12.93
CA GLN A 219 -0.92 -8.36 13.20
C GLN A 219 -0.09 -9.36 12.41
N VAL A 220 0.88 -8.89 11.62
CA VAL A 220 1.83 -9.68 10.86
C VAL A 220 3.23 -9.43 11.40
N ARG A 221 3.91 -10.51 11.78
CA ARG A 221 5.35 -10.51 12.09
C ARG A 221 6.08 -11.48 11.16
N VAL A 222 6.91 -10.94 10.27
CA VAL A 222 7.62 -11.70 9.23
C VAL A 222 9.10 -11.36 9.24
N ASN A 223 9.96 -12.38 9.15
CA ASN A 223 11.41 -12.21 9.00
C ASN A 223 11.78 -12.30 7.51
N GLY A 224 11.34 -11.29 6.77
CA GLY A 224 11.42 -11.18 5.32
C GLY A 224 10.36 -10.18 4.86
N SER A 225 9.55 -10.52 3.86
CA SER A 225 8.63 -9.56 3.24
C SER A 225 7.15 -9.85 3.45
N ALA A 226 6.33 -8.79 3.43
CA ALA A 226 4.88 -8.87 3.42
C ALA A 226 4.31 -8.23 2.16
N ALA A 227 3.25 -8.79 1.59
CA ALA A 227 2.58 -8.24 0.42
C ALA A 227 1.05 -8.28 0.58
N TYR A 228 0.40 -7.16 0.28
CA TYR A 228 -1.05 -7.00 0.23
C TYR A 228 -1.39 -6.44 -1.15
N VAL A 229 -1.94 -7.28 -2.03
CA VAL A 229 -2.15 -6.92 -3.43
C VAL A 229 -3.62 -7.04 -3.79
N ALA A 230 -4.25 -5.91 -4.09
CA ALA A 230 -5.59 -5.80 -4.62
C ALA A 230 -5.55 -5.83 -6.15
N ALA A 231 -5.80 -7.01 -6.73
CA ALA A 231 -5.82 -7.27 -8.18
C ALA A 231 -6.57 -8.58 -8.51
N GLU A 232 -7.05 -8.74 -9.74
CA GLU A 232 -7.71 -9.97 -10.23
C GLU A 232 -6.70 -10.97 -10.82
N ASP A 233 -5.78 -10.50 -11.65
CA ASP A 233 -4.80 -11.34 -12.33
C ASP A 233 -3.39 -10.76 -12.19
N LEU A 234 -2.43 -11.61 -11.80
CA LEU A 234 -1.04 -11.22 -11.65
C LEU A 234 -0.10 -12.42 -11.61
N ASP A 235 1.16 -12.15 -11.92
CA ASP A 235 2.27 -13.06 -11.73
C ASP A 235 3.15 -12.55 -10.58
N ILE A 236 3.63 -13.46 -9.76
CA ILE A 236 4.49 -13.17 -8.61
C ILE A 236 5.76 -14.01 -8.75
N THR A 237 6.91 -13.35 -8.70
CA THR A 237 8.20 -14.03 -8.49
C THR A 237 8.73 -13.68 -7.11
N ILE A 238 9.21 -14.68 -6.37
CA ILE A 238 9.79 -14.48 -5.03
C ILE A 238 11.27 -14.86 -5.10
N SER A 239 12.15 -13.89 -4.93
CA SER A 239 13.60 -14.09 -4.96
C SER A 239 14.23 -13.53 -3.69
N ALA A 240 14.85 -14.39 -2.89
CA ALA A 240 15.43 -14.03 -1.58
C ALA A 240 14.45 -13.25 -0.68
N GLY A 241 13.17 -13.65 -0.68
CA GLY A 241 12.12 -13.01 0.11
C GLY A 241 11.59 -11.70 -0.47
N LEU A 242 12.16 -11.16 -1.56
CA LEU A 242 11.59 -10.00 -2.28
C LEU A 242 10.51 -10.46 -3.24
N PHE A 243 9.44 -9.67 -3.32
CA PHE A 243 8.39 -9.86 -4.29
C PHE A 243 8.68 -9.04 -5.55
N ASP A 244 8.46 -9.67 -6.69
CA ASP A 244 8.32 -9.01 -7.98
C ASP A 244 6.92 -9.32 -8.52
N PHE A 245 6.20 -8.29 -8.95
CA PHE A 245 4.81 -8.37 -9.39
C PHE A 245 4.69 -7.94 -10.84
N SER A 246 4.03 -8.78 -11.65
CA SER A 246 3.54 -8.38 -12.97
C SER A 246 2.01 -8.44 -12.94
N ILE A 247 1.38 -7.29 -12.80
CA ILE A 247 -0.09 -7.21 -12.68
C ILE A 247 -0.70 -7.17 -14.08
N ILE A 248 -1.60 -8.11 -14.34
CA ILE A 248 -2.23 -8.33 -15.63
C ILE A 248 -3.61 -7.69 -15.66
N GLU A 249 -4.36 -7.81 -14.56
CA GLU A 249 -5.71 -7.24 -14.42
C GLU A 249 -5.93 -6.75 -12.98
N GLY A 250 -6.36 -5.49 -12.85
CA GLY A 250 -6.67 -4.89 -11.55
C GLY A 250 -8.01 -5.34 -10.97
N SER A 251 -8.41 -4.71 -9.89
CA SER A 251 -9.68 -4.93 -9.19
C SER A 251 -10.85 -4.28 -9.90
N PHE A 252 -11.92 -5.04 -10.06
CA PHE A 252 -13.20 -4.52 -10.54
C PHE A 252 -13.92 -3.67 -9.50
N VAL A 253 -14.46 -2.54 -9.95
CA VAL A 253 -15.26 -1.61 -9.14
C VAL A 253 -16.64 -1.46 -9.77
N ASP A 254 -17.69 -1.65 -8.99
CA ASP A 254 -19.07 -1.36 -9.36
C ASP A 254 -19.45 0.05 -8.88
N PRO A 255 -19.54 1.06 -9.77
CA PRO A 255 -19.83 2.44 -9.37
C PRO A 255 -21.26 2.62 -8.82
N THR A 256 -22.12 1.59 -8.90
CA THR A 256 -23.45 1.62 -8.28
C THR A 256 -23.44 1.26 -6.79
N ILE A 257 -22.30 0.79 -6.27
CA ILE A 257 -22.12 0.39 -4.87
C ILE A 257 -21.19 1.40 -4.19
N ALA A 258 -21.73 2.12 -3.21
CA ALA A 258 -20.94 3.09 -2.45
C ALA A 258 -19.78 2.42 -1.71
N GLY A 259 -18.57 3.00 -1.84
CA GLY A 259 -17.34 2.51 -1.22
C GLY A 259 -16.73 1.30 -1.93
N ASP A 260 -17.21 0.90 -3.11
CA ASP A 260 -16.60 -0.18 -3.88
C ASP A 260 -15.28 0.22 -4.54
N ASP A 261 -14.94 1.49 -4.58
CA ASP A 261 -13.62 1.99 -4.98
C ASP A 261 -12.53 1.67 -3.94
N GLU A 262 -12.89 1.44 -2.67
CA GLU A 262 -11.97 0.99 -1.62
C GLU A 262 -11.56 -0.48 -1.85
N THR A 263 -10.50 -0.70 -2.62
CA THR A 263 -10.03 -2.06 -2.96
C THR A 263 -8.99 -2.58 -1.97
N LEU A 264 -8.22 -1.71 -1.33
CA LEU A 264 -7.28 -2.07 -0.28
C LEU A 264 -7.48 -1.18 0.95
N ARG A 265 -7.86 -1.78 2.07
CA ARG A 265 -7.86 -1.15 3.38
C ARG A 265 -6.85 -1.82 4.29
N TYR A 266 -5.90 -1.05 4.79
CA TYR A 266 -4.92 -1.46 5.76
C TYR A 266 -5.09 -0.65 7.05
N ALA A 267 -5.34 -1.35 8.16
CA ALA A 267 -5.51 -0.79 9.50
C ALA A 267 -4.92 -1.73 10.56
N GLY A 268 -3.91 -2.52 10.18
CA GLY A 268 -3.26 -3.52 11.01
C GLY A 268 -1.86 -3.09 11.46
N ALA A 269 -1.09 -4.08 11.89
CA ALA A 269 0.33 -3.94 12.18
C ALA A 269 1.13 -4.95 11.34
N THR A 270 2.17 -4.50 10.64
CA THR A 270 3.09 -5.35 9.89
C THR A 270 4.50 -4.96 10.25
N GLY A 271 5.31 -5.94 10.65
CA GLY A 271 6.71 -5.72 10.96
C GLY A 271 7.48 -7.02 11.08
N GLY A 272 8.66 -6.95 11.67
CA GLY A 272 9.59 -8.07 11.76
C GLY A 272 10.82 -7.71 12.57
N PRO A 273 11.71 -8.68 12.82
CA PRO A 273 13.01 -8.37 13.40
C PRO A 273 13.81 -7.44 12.47
N SER A 274 14.81 -6.76 13.03
CA SER A 274 15.77 -5.98 12.27
C SER A 274 16.53 -6.87 11.28
N SER A 275 16.89 -6.34 10.11
CA SER A 275 17.81 -7.01 9.20
C SER A 275 19.14 -7.37 9.89
N THR A 276 19.69 -8.52 9.53
CA THR A 276 20.96 -9.03 10.04
C THR A 276 22.13 -8.77 9.10
N GLY A 277 21.89 -8.21 7.91
CA GLY A 277 22.93 -7.81 6.97
C GLY A 277 22.52 -7.91 5.50
N ALA A 278 23.50 -7.79 4.60
CA ALA A 278 23.28 -7.84 3.16
C ALA A 278 22.67 -9.18 2.72
N GLY A 279 21.52 -9.14 2.04
CA GLY A 279 20.77 -10.31 1.58
C GLY A 279 19.60 -10.71 2.48
N ASP A 280 19.49 -10.13 3.68
CA ASP A 280 18.33 -10.25 4.57
C ASP A 280 17.41 -9.05 4.34
N ASN A 281 16.58 -9.17 3.30
CA ASN A 281 15.74 -8.09 2.82
C ASN A 281 14.38 -8.08 3.54
N HIS A 282 13.98 -6.89 3.97
CA HIS A 282 12.72 -6.65 4.67
C HIS A 282 11.90 -5.62 3.92
N VAL A 283 10.84 -6.05 3.24
CA VAL A 283 10.00 -5.13 2.47
C VAL A 283 8.52 -5.40 2.70
N THR A 284 7.73 -4.35 2.86
CA THR A 284 6.27 -4.45 2.87
C THR A 284 5.69 -3.74 1.65
N TYR A 285 4.85 -4.45 0.90
CA TYR A 285 4.16 -3.95 -0.29
C TYR A 285 2.66 -3.86 -0.05
N LEU A 286 2.06 -2.69 -0.26
CA LEU A 286 0.63 -2.51 -0.42
C LEU A 286 0.38 -2.04 -1.85
N VAL A 287 -0.42 -2.78 -2.60
CA VAL A 287 -0.64 -2.52 -4.03
C VAL A 287 -2.13 -2.56 -4.33
N ALA A 288 -2.66 -1.52 -4.95
CA ALA A 288 -4.06 -1.43 -5.38
C ALA A 288 -4.13 -1.06 -6.87
N MET A 289 -4.60 -1.98 -7.70
CA MET A 289 -4.67 -1.76 -9.14
C MET A 289 -6.11 -1.63 -9.62
N PRO A 290 -6.46 -0.58 -10.37
CA PRO A 290 -7.78 -0.43 -10.99
C PRO A 290 -7.90 -1.29 -12.25
N LYS A 291 -9.13 -1.70 -12.56
CA LYS A 291 -9.49 -2.38 -13.82
C LYS A 291 -10.40 -1.55 -14.72
N ASN A 292 -11.48 -1.01 -14.16
CA ASN A 292 -12.56 -0.37 -14.92
C ASN A 292 -13.05 0.96 -14.35
N GLU A 293 -12.88 1.21 -13.05
CA GLU A 293 -13.10 2.51 -12.42
C GLU A 293 -11.94 2.82 -11.47
N ALA A 294 -11.89 4.06 -11.01
CA ALA A 294 -10.88 4.51 -10.06
C ALA A 294 -10.88 3.67 -8.78
N VAL A 295 -9.70 3.48 -8.18
CA VAL A 295 -9.53 2.76 -6.92
C VAL A 295 -8.85 3.61 -5.86
N THR A 296 -9.20 3.35 -4.60
CA THR A 296 -8.63 4.01 -3.44
C THR A 296 -8.00 2.97 -2.51
N MET A 297 -6.78 3.25 -2.06
CA MET A 297 -6.11 2.55 -0.97
C MET A 297 -6.24 3.37 0.32
N LEU A 298 -6.66 2.74 1.43
CA LEU A 298 -6.73 3.37 2.75
C LEU A 298 -5.66 2.78 3.67
N VAL A 299 -4.86 3.63 4.32
CA VAL A 299 -3.76 3.20 5.19
C VAL A 299 -3.81 3.89 6.56
N THR A 300 -3.83 3.08 7.61
CA THR A 300 -3.65 3.46 9.02
C THR A 300 -2.97 2.31 9.78
N GLY A 301 -2.60 2.52 11.04
CA GLY A 301 -1.97 1.49 11.87
C GLY A 301 -0.45 1.57 11.83
N SER A 302 0.24 0.44 11.88
CA SER A 302 1.71 0.41 11.94
C SER A 302 2.34 -0.44 10.85
N LEU A 303 3.48 0.04 10.33
CA LEU A 303 4.26 -0.56 9.26
C LEU A 303 5.75 -0.41 9.58
N GLY A 304 6.53 -1.45 9.43
CA GLY A 304 7.99 -1.37 9.54
C GLY A 304 8.60 -2.36 10.52
N TYR A 305 9.92 -2.47 10.41
CA TYR A 305 10.72 -3.48 11.07
C TYR A 305 11.36 -2.93 12.35
N ASP A 306 11.77 -3.83 13.24
CA ASP A 306 12.48 -3.46 14.47
C ASP A 306 13.79 -2.76 14.10
N ALA A 307 14.11 -1.67 14.81
CA ALA A 307 15.26 -0.83 14.50
C ALA A 307 16.57 -1.61 14.30
N ALA A 308 17.34 -1.21 13.28
CA ALA A 308 18.62 -1.81 12.94
C ALA A 308 19.60 -1.81 14.13
N SER A 309 20.27 -2.93 14.35
CA SER A 309 21.25 -3.10 15.44
C SER A 309 22.60 -2.42 15.18
N GLY A 310 22.80 -1.81 14.00
CA GLY A 310 24.02 -1.08 13.64
C GLY A 310 23.85 -0.21 12.38
N ALA A 311 24.70 0.81 12.27
CA ALA A 311 24.60 1.90 11.27
C ALA A 311 24.86 1.50 9.79
N VAL A 312 25.10 0.22 9.50
CA VAL A 312 25.37 -0.29 8.13
C VAL A 312 24.18 -1.11 7.59
N VAL A 313 23.14 -1.29 8.39
CA VAL A 313 21.97 -2.10 8.05
C VAL A 313 20.78 -1.19 7.80
N GLU A 314 20.18 -1.29 6.63
CA GLU A 314 18.95 -0.58 6.27
C GLU A 314 17.74 -1.27 6.94
N ASN A 315 16.86 -0.48 7.55
CA ASN A 315 15.76 -0.97 8.37
C ASN A 315 14.52 -1.35 7.54
N GLY A 316 14.74 -2.01 6.41
CA GLY A 316 13.68 -2.35 5.45
C GLY A 316 13.00 -1.14 4.79
N VAL A 317 12.08 -1.41 3.86
CA VAL A 317 11.35 -0.38 3.10
C VAL A 317 9.86 -0.71 3.02
N ILE A 318 9.01 0.31 3.03
CA ILE A 318 7.57 0.21 2.82
C ILE A 318 7.21 0.85 1.48
N TYR A 319 6.55 0.09 0.60
CA TYR A 319 6.02 0.56 -0.67
C TYR A 319 4.49 0.56 -0.66
N LEU A 320 3.91 1.72 -0.93
CA LEU A 320 2.48 1.88 -1.24
C LEU A 320 2.35 2.23 -2.72
N SER A 321 1.52 1.50 -3.45
CA SER A 321 1.34 1.69 -4.90
C SER A 321 -0.15 1.61 -5.24
N ALA A 322 -0.70 2.66 -5.85
CA ALA A 322 -2.07 2.70 -6.34
C ALA A 322 -2.11 3.13 -7.81
N GLY A 323 -2.80 2.38 -8.66
CA GLY A 323 -2.97 2.70 -10.08
C GLY A 323 -1.81 2.31 -10.98
N GLY A 324 -0.58 2.35 -10.46
CA GLY A 324 0.60 1.97 -11.21
C GLY A 324 1.64 1.35 -10.29
N PHE A 325 2.30 0.32 -10.81
CA PHE A 325 3.45 -0.32 -10.18
C PHE A 325 4.64 -0.12 -11.11
N SER A 326 5.68 0.59 -10.66
CA SER A 326 6.98 0.51 -11.33
C SER A 326 7.64 -0.79 -10.89
N ASP A 327 8.04 -1.61 -11.85
CA ASP A 327 8.79 -2.88 -11.73
C ASP A 327 10.14 -2.78 -10.97
N GLN A 328 10.45 -1.63 -10.39
CA GLN A 328 11.72 -1.36 -9.76
C GLN A 328 11.63 -1.67 -8.27
N THR A 329 12.23 -2.81 -7.91
CA THR A 329 12.72 -3.18 -6.57
C THR A 329 13.82 -2.23 -6.05
N THR A 330 13.87 -1.00 -6.55
CA THR A 330 14.77 0.07 -6.14
C THR A 330 13.93 1.26 -5.75
N ASP A 331 14.46 2.07 -4.83
CA ASP A 331 13.90 3.37 -4.50
C ASP A 331 13.30 4.05 -5.73
N ILE A 332 12.10 4.60 -5.58
CA ILE A 332 11.57 5.58 -6.52
C ILE A 332 12.50 6.80 -6.40
N VAL A 333 13.64 6.75 -7.09
CA VAL A 333 14.58 7.87 -7.21
C VAL A 333 14.18 8.62 -8.45
N ARG A 334 13.40 9.68 -8.27
CA ARG A 334 13.08 10.60 -9.36
C ARG A 334 13.97 11.82 -9.32
N ALA A 335 14.52 12.16 -10.49
CA ALA A 335 15.06 13.49 -10.71
C ALA A 335 13.88 14.49 -10.78
N PRO A 336 14.05 15.72 -10.27
CA PRO A 336 13.02 16.75 -10.31
C PRO A 336 12.45 17.02 -11.72
N GLY A 337 11.14 17.28 -11.82
CA GLY A 337 10.42 17.63 -13.04
C GLY A 337 10.16 16.47 -14.01
N GLN A 338 10.44 15.21 -13.64
CA GLN A 338 10.06 14.06 -14.46
C GLN A 338 8.54 13.84 -14.39
N THR A 339 7.88 13.63 -15.53
CA THR A 339 6.45 13.30 -15.59
C THR A 339 6.19 11.92 -15.00
N ILE A 340 5.23 11.80 -14.08
CA ILE A 340 4.75 10.49 -13.66
C ILE A 340 3.99 9.93 -14.86
N SER A 341 4.53 8.85 -15.45
CA SER A 341 3.95 8.17 -16.62
C SER A 341 2.44 8.12 -16.45
N PRO A 342 1.69 8.53 -17.48
CA PRO A 342 0.38 9.14 -17.34
C PRO A 342 -0.52 8.29 -16.47
N ALA A 343 -1.34 8.97 -15.66
CA ALA A 343 -2.39 8.39 -14.86
C ALA A 343 -2.89 7.10 -15.51
N SER A 344 -2.75 5.95 -14.83
CA SER A 344 -3.47 4.76 -15.26
C SER A 344 -4.92 5.18 -15.47
N ASP A 345 -5.53 4.82 -16.59
CA ASP A 345 -6.97 4.95 -16.77
C ASP A 345 -7.54 3.54 -16.62
N PRO A 346 -8.22 3.23 -15.50
CA PRO A 346 -8.69 4.16 -14.46
C PRO A 346 -7.60 4.54 -13.41
N PRO A 347 -7.76 5.66 -12.68
CA PRO A 347 -6.75 6.16 -11.75
C PRO A 347 -6.72 5.41 -10.41
N GLY A 348 -5.59 5.52 -9.69
CA GLY A 348 -5.42 5.02 -8.33
C GLY A 348 -5.01 6.13 -7.37
N SER A 349 -5.64 6.16 -6.20
CA SER A 349 -5.39 7.13 -5.12
C SER A 349 -5.06 6.44 -3.79
N ILE A 350 -4.33 7.14 -2.91
CA ILE A 350 -3.96 6.66 -1.57
C ILE A 350 -4.42 7.68 -0.53
N GLU A 351 -5.15 7.22 0.49
CA GLU A 351 -5.41 7.97 1.70
C GLU A 351 -4.64 7.38 2.88
N ILE A 352 -3.84 8.22 3.55
CA ILE A 352 -3.07 7.88 4.73
C ILE A 352 -3.63 8.69 5.89
N SER A 353 -4.05 8.01 6.95
CA SER A 353 -4.47 8.65 8.20
C SER A 353 -3.38 8.50 9.26
N THR A 354 -3.73 8.34 10.54
CA THR A 354 -2.75 8.10 11.60
C THR A 354 -1.95 6.83 11.36
N VAL A 355 -0.63 6.96 11.22
CA VAL A 355 0.31 5.84 10.99
C VAL A 355 1.51 5.90 11.92
N ASN A 356 2.07 4.73 12.23
CA ASN A 356 3.40 4.61 12.82
C ASN A 356 4.28 3.80 11.87
N VAL A 357 5.19 4.48 11.19
CA VAL A 357 6.11 3.88 10.23
C VAL A 357 7.53 3.92 10.78
N THR A 358 8.12 2.75 11.05
CA THR A 358 9.49 2.66 11.61
C THR A 358 10.57 2.49 10.56
N SER A 359 10.19 2.08 9.35
CA SER A 359 11.05 1.93 8.17
C SER A 359 10.80 3.09 7.19
N ARG A 360 11.69 3.29 6.23
CA ARG A 360 11.47 4.29 5.17
C ARG A 360 10.20 4.00 4.36
N LEU A 361 9.39 5.04 4.13
CA LEU A 361 8.15 4.96 3.34
C LEU A 361 8.32 5.53 1.94
N GLN A 362 7.83 4.82 0.93
CA GLN A 362 7.61 5.34 -0.41
C GLN A 362 6.19 5.05 -0.85
N ALA A 363 5.45 6.10 -1.21
CA ALA A 363 4.08 6.01 -1.69
C ALA A 363 3.97 6.55 -3.11
N PHE A 364 3.28 5.82 -3.97
CA PHE A 364 3.05 6.15 -5.37
C PHE A 364 1.57 5.99 -5.73
N ALA A 365 0.97 7.03 -6.27
CA ALA A 365 -0.40 7.03 -6.79
C ALA A 365 -0.44 7.61 -8.20
N THR A 366 -1.24 7.05 -9.09
CA THR A 366 -1.39 7.61 -10.45
C THR A 366 -2.29 8.85 -10.49
N ASP A 367 -3.06 9.11 -9.43
CA ASP A 367 -3.88 10.32 -9.30
C ASP A 367 -3.54 11.12 -8.04
N SER A 368 -3.97 10.70 -6.85
CA SER A 368 -3.80 11.53 -5.65
C SER A 368 -3.28 10.79 -4.42
N ILE A 369 -2.56 11.53 -3.57
CA ILE A 369 -2.22 11.10 -2.21
C ILE A 369 -2.78 12.11 -1.22
N PHE A 370 -3.58 11.64 -0.28
CA PHE A 370 -4.13 12.44 0.81
C PHE A 370 -3.61 11.93 2.15
N VAL A 371 -2.76 12.71 2.81
CA VAL A 371 -2.20 12.40 4.12
C VAL A 371 -2.87 13.29 5.17
N ARG A 372 -3.54 12.69 6.15
CA ARG A 372 -4.21 13.42 7.23
C ARG A 372 -3.88 12.90 8.62
N ASN A 373 -3.89 13.79 9.60
CA ASN A 373 -3.86 13.45 11.01
C ASN A 373 -4.65 14.50 11.80
N GLY A 374 -5.26 14.13 12.93
CA GLY A 374 -6.04 15.06 13.75
C GLY A 374 -6.32 14.57 15.16
N GLY A 375 -6.88 15.46 16.00
CA GLY A 375 -7.45 15.06 17.29
C GLY A 375 -6.43 14.56 18.31
N SER A 376 -5.26 15.20 18.38
CA SER A 376 -4.13 14.79 19.24
C SER A 376 -3.47 13.46 18.85
N ALA A 377 -3.76 12.95 17.65
CA ALA A 377 -2.98 11.86 17.08
C ALA A 377 -1.60 12.35 16.60
N THR A 378 -0.68 11.41 16.39
CA THR A 378 0.62 11.68 15.79
C THR A 378 0.90 10.62 14.76
N SER A 379 1.16 11.05 13.52
CA SER A 379 1.71 10.19 12.48
C SER A 379 3.24 10.25 12.54
N ILE A 380 3.89 9.10 12.54
CA ILE A 380 5.35 8.99 12.67
C ILE A 380 5.93 8.32 11.42
N TYR A 381 6.96 8.94 10.85
CA TYR A 381 7.77 8.44 9.73
C TYR A 381 9.24 8.44 10.18
N ALA A 382 9.68 7.40 10.89
CA ALA A 382 10.92 7.41 11.64
C ALA A 382 12.18 7.62 10.78
N GLU A 383 12.15 7.18 9.51
CA GLU A 383 13.27 7.29 8.56
C GLU A 383 12.97 8.23 7.39
N GLY A 384 11.91 9.04 7.51
CA GLY A 384 11.40 9.89 6.43
C GLY A 384 10.44 9.17 5.49
N ALA A 385 9.90 9.93 4.54
CA ALA A 385 8.92 9.46 3.58
C ALA A 385 9.00 10.20 2.25
N ALA A 386 8.71 9.49 1.16
CA ALA A 386 8.54 10.06 -0.17
C ALA A 386 7.15 9.74 -0.72
N PHE A 387 6.45 10.76 -1.21
CA PHE A 387 5.12 10.67 -1.78
C PHE A 387 5.14 11.14 -3.23
N TYR A 388 4.67 10.31 -4.14
CA TYR A 388 4.61 10.55 -5.57
C TYR A 388 3.17 10.41 -6.06
N ALA A 389 2.59 11.45 -6.62
CA ALA A 389 1.22 11.40 -7.16
C ALA A 389 1.16 11.94 -8.59
N GLY A 390 0.37 11.32 -9.47
CA GLY A 390 0.20 11.86 -10.81
C GLY A 390 -0.36 13.28 -10.81
N ASN A 391 -1.31 13.60 -9.95
CA ASN A 391 -2.05 14.85 -10.02
C ASN A 391 -1.88 15.73 -8.77
N THR A 392 -2.23 15.22 -7.59
CA THR A 392 -2.28 16.05 -6.37
C THR A 392 -1.77 15.30 -5.14
N ILE A 393 -1.00 15.99 -4.33
CA ILE A 393 -0.71 15.56 -2.96
C ILE A 393 -1.27 16.60 -1.98
N THR A 394 -1.98 16.14 -0.96
CA THR A 394 -2.44 16.99 0.13
C THR A 394 -1.95 16.42 1.46
N LEU A 395 -1.30 17.27 2.25
CA LEU A 395 -0.92 17.02 3.63
C LEU A 395 -1.77 17.90 4.55
N LEU A 396 -2.64 17.28 5.32
CA LEU A 396 -3.51 17.94 6.30
C LEU A 396 -3.07 17.55 7.73
N THR A 397 -2.76 18.56 8.53
CA THR A 397 -2.59 18.40 9.97
C THR A 397 -3.76 19.11 10.64
N GLU A 398 -4.82 18.37 10.89
CA GLU A 398 -6.01 18.88 11.56
C GLU A 398 -5.68 19.29 12.99
N SER A 399 -6.62 20.02 13.60
CA SER A 399 -6.44 20.63 14.92
C SER A 399 -5.84 19.65 15.95
N LYS A 400 -4.75 20.07 16.61
CA LYS A 400 -3.96 19.31 17.60
C LYS A 400 -3.27 18.05 17.07
N GLY A 401 -3.36 17.74 15.78
CA GLY A 401 -2.66 16.63 15.16
C GLY A 401 -1.16 16.91 15.01
N ALA A 402 -0.41 15.86 14.73
CA ALA A 402 1.00 16.02 14.37
C ALA A 402 1.47 15.02 13.31
N HIS A 403 2.40 15.48 12.46
CA HIS A 403 3.24 14.62 11.63
C HIS A 403 4.69 14.79 12.08
N VAL A 404 5.41 13.68 12.27
CA VAL A 404 6.82 13.66 12.67
C VAL A 404 7.61 12.84 11.66
N PHE A 405 8.54 13.46 10.97
CA PHE A 405 9.47 12.83 10.04
C PHE A 405 10.87 12.85 10.65
N GLY A 406 11.40 11.68 11.00
CA GLY A 406 12.77 11.55 11.53
C GLY A 406 13.87 11.66 10.45
N GLY A 407 13.47 11.89 9.20
CA GLY A 407 14.34 12.07 8.04
C GLY A 407 13.72 13.07 7.06
N ASP A 408 14.02 12.94 5.78
CA ASP A 408 13.47 13.81 4.74
C ASP A 408 11.98 13.53 4.50
N ALA A 409 11.23 14.58 4.16
CA ALA A 409 9.86 14.52 3.68
C ALA A 409 9.80 15.05 2.24
N LEU A 410 9.63 14.14 1.27
CA LEU A 410 9.59 14.45 -0.16
C LEU A 410 8.17 14.30 -0.69
N PHE A 411 7.69 15.30 -1.43
CA PHE A 411 6.39 15.30 -2.08
C PHE A 411 6.57 15.69 -3.56
N ALA A 412 6.18 14.83 -4.48
CA ALA A 412 6.30 15.10 -5.90
C ALA A 412 4.97 14.81 -6.62
N ALA A 413 4.38 15.82 -7.26
CA ALA A 413 3.14 15.67 -8.02
C ALA A 413 3.30 16.20 -9.45
N ASN A 414 3.04 15.37 -10.47
CA ASN A 414 3.19 15.76 -11.88
C ASN A 414 2.49 14.80 -12.86
N ASN A 415 1.61 15.32 -13.73
CA ASN A 415 0.86 14.59 -14.76
C ASN A 415 1.22 14.99 -16.21
N GLY A 416 2.36 15.66 -16.42
CA GLY A 416 2.79 16.21 -17.72
C GLY A 416 2.26 17.60 -18.02
N VAL A 417 1.57 18.23 -17.06
CA VAL A 417 1.03 19.60 -17.14
C VAL A 417 1.21 20.34 -15.79
N GLY A 418 2.14 19.88 -14.95
CA GLY A 418 2.33 20.35 -13.57
C GLY A 418 1.33 19.71 -12.59
N GLY A 419 1.79 19.40 -11.37
CA GLY A 419 0.92 18.85 -10.33
C GLY A 419 0.47 19.88 -9.30
N SER A 420 -0.15 19.41 -8.23
CA SER A 420 -0.54 20.23 -7.10
C SER A 420 -0.05 19.65 -5.77
N PHE A 421 0.47 20.51 -4.89
CA PHE A 421 0.76 20.19 -3.50
C PHE A 421 0.06 21.20 -2.58
N THR A 422 -0.67 20.69 -1.60
CA THR A 422 -1.29 21.52 -0.55
C THR A 422 -0.89 21.00 0.81
N PHE A 423 -0.31 21.86 1.63
CA PHE A 423 -0.13 21.64 3.06
C PHE A 423 -1.06 22.56 3.84
N THR A 424 -1.85 22.00 4.74
CA THR A 424 -2.68 22.75 5.69
C THR A 424 -2.35 22.32 7.11
N GLY A 425 -1.91 23.28 7.93
CA GLY A 425 -1.82 23.15 9.38
C GLY A 425 -2.96 23.91 10.06
N GLU A 426 -3.79 23.20 10.81
CA GLU A 426 -4.87 23.80 11.61
C GLU A 426 -4.46 24.04 13.07
N SER A 427 -5.39 24.55 13.88
CA SER A 427 -5.06 25.07 15.20
C SER A 427 -4.38 24.07 16.14
N ASP A 428 -3.31 24.53 16.78
CA ASP A 428 -2.44 23.78 17.69
C ASP A 428 -1.81 22.53 17.05
N SER A 429 -1.67 22.49 15.73
CA SER A 429 -1.04 21.36 15.02
C SER A 429 0.45 21.59 14.78
N THR A 430 1.20 20.50 14.62
CA THR A 430 2.65 20.56 14.37
C THR A 430 3.07 19.57 13.29
N THR A 431 3.81 20.03 12.29
CA THR A 431 4.58 19.17 11.38
C THR A 431 6.05 19.37 11.67
N ASP A 432 6.72 18.32 12.15
CA ASP A 432 8.13 18.33 12.54
C ASP A 432 8.92 17.41 11.60
N ILE A 433 9.98 17.95 11.00
CA ILE A 433 10.81 17.27 10.01
C ILE A 433 12.27 17.46 10.40
N ASP A 434 12.93 16.39 10.85
CA ASP A 434 14.36 16.42 11.22
C ASP A 434 15.25 16.71 10.00
N GLY A 435 14.85 16.21 8.82
CA GLY A 435 15.55 16.38 7.54
C GLY A 435 15.05 17.57 6.73
N ASN A 436 14.99 17.39 5.41
CA ASN A 436 14.53 18.39 4.45
C ASN A 436 13.04 18.23 4.14
N PHE A 437 12.35 19.35 3.91
CA PHE A 437 11.01 19.39 3.35
C PHE A 437 11.10 19.77 1.87
N LEU A 438 10.93 18.78 1.00
CA LEU A 438 11.14 18.89 -0.43
C LEU A 438 9.81 18.71 -1.16
N VAL A 439 9.41 19.70 -1.95
CA VAL A 439 8.19 19.65 -2.75
C VAL A 439 8.53 19.95 -4.21
N ASP A 440 8.14 19.07 -5.11
CA ASP A 440 8.27 19.23 -6.55
C ASP A 440 6.91 19.06 -7.25
N VAL A 441 6.37 20.16 -7.74
CA VAL A 441 5.18 20.17 -8.60
C VAL A 441 5.51 20.70 -10.00
N GLY A 442 6.78 20.86 -10.29
CA GLY A 442 7.27 21.33 -11.58
C GLY A 442 7.11 20.29 -12.67
N ASP A 443 7.24 20.72 -13.92
CA ASP A 443 7.10 19.85 -15.09
C ASP A 443 8.14 20.15 -16.17
N ASN A 444 8.50 19.08 -16.89
CA ASN A 444 9.29 19.13 -18.10
C ASN A 444 8.42 18.70 -19.28
N SER A 445 8.39 19.47 -20.38
CA SER A 445 7.52 19.14 -21.53
C SER A 445 7.78 17.72 -22.07
N GLU A 446 6.78 16.89 -22.34
CA GLU A 446 7.01 15.49 -22.82
C GLU A 446 7.43 15.36 -24.31
N GLY A 447 7.86 16.44 -24.96
CA GLY A 447 8.16 16.49 -26.39
C GLY A 447 6.96 16.89 -27.25
N GLY A 448 7.15 17.02 -28.57
CA GLY A 448 6.06 17.40 -29.49
C GLY A 448 5.63 18.88 -29.46
N GLY A 449 6.27 19.70 -28.63
CA GLY A 449 6.09 21.16 -28.58
C GLY A 449 4.96 21.64 -27.67
N ALA A 450 4.43 20.75 -26.81
CA ALA A 450 3.54 21.15 -25.73
C ALA A 450 4.28 22.05 -24.73
N PRO A 451 3.63 23.11 -24.20
CA PRO A 451 4.24 23.94 -23.16
C PRO A 451 4.46 23.14 -21.88
N ALA A 452 5.59 23.35 -21.21
CA ALA A 452 5.83 22.84 -19.86
C ALA A 452 5.22 23.80 -18.85
N LEU A 453 4.33 23.30 -17.99
CA LEU A 453 3.62 24.11 -17.00
C LEU A 453 4.07 23.72 -15.59
N GLY A 454 4.62 24.67 -14.86
CA GLY A 454 4.86 24.51 -13.43
C GLY A 454 3.54 24.38 -12.66
N GLY A 455 3.55 23.54 -11.63
CA GLY A 455 2.37 23.24 -10.83
C GLY A 455 1.99 24.29 -9.79
N ASN A 456 1.04 23.92 -8.93
CA ASN A 456 0.55 24.75 -7.84
C ASN A 456 1.03 24.20 -6.49
N LEU A 457 1.58 25.06 -5.65
CA LEU A 457 2.06 24.73 -4.32
C LEU A 457 1.47 25.72 -3.31
N ALA A 458 0.79 25.21 -2.30
CA ALA A 458 0.23 26.00 -1.22
C ALA A 458 0.66 25.44 0.15
N LEU A 459 1.25 26.27 1.00
CA LEU A 459 1.43 26.04 2.43
C LEU A 459 0.55 27.03 3.18
N ALA A 460 -0.42 26.55 3.95
CA ALA A 460 -1.34 27.38 4.74
C ALA A 460 -1.35 26.92 6.20
N LEU A 461 -0.95 27.80 7.11
CA LEU A 461 -0.88 27.52 8.55
C LEU A 461 -1.75 28.52 9.32
N ASP A 462 -2.65 28.02 10.17
CA ASP A 462 -3.51 28.81 11.06
C ASP A 462 -3.38 28.28 12.49
N VAL A 463 -2.65 29.02 13.33
CA VAL A 463 -2.22 28.58 14.67
C VAL A 463 -1.48 27.21 14.61
N ALA A 464 -0.59 27.03 13.63
CA ALA A 464 0.11 25.77 13.39
C ALA A 464 1.62 25.97 13.17
N ASP A 465 2.39 24.92 13.44
CA ASP A 465 3.85 24.94 13.27
C ASP A 465 4.33 24.00 12.15
N LEU A 466 5.21 24.50 11.29
CA LEU A 466 6.06 23.73 10.38
C LEU A 466 7.52 23.91 10.78
N LEU A 467 8.10 22.89 11.39
CA LEU A 467 9.46 22.90 11.91
C LEU A 467 10.31 21.99 11.03
N VAL A 468 11.35 22.56 10.39
CA VAL A 468 12.24 21.82 9.49
C VAL A 468 13.68 22.00 9.94
N GLY A 469 14.33 20.90 10.31
CA GLY A 469 15.74 20.88 10.74
C GLY A 469 16.72 21.15 9.60
N GLY A 470 16.37 20.74 8.39
CA GLY A 470 17.10 20.99 7.14
C GLY A 470 16.48 22.08 6.28
N ASP A 471 16.46 21.85 4.97
CA ASP A 471 16.02 22.84 3.98
C ASP A 471 14.54 22.68 3.64
N ILE A 472 13.86 23.82 3.44
CA ILE A 472 12.59 23.88 2.71
C ILE A 472 12.91 24.20 1.25
N VAL A 473 12.52 23.31 0.34
CA VAL A 473 12.65 23.49 -1.11
C VAL A 473 11.31 23.29 -1.78
N LEU A 474 10.81 24.33 -2.42
CA LEU A 474 9.52 24.40 -3.11
C LEU A 474 9.80 24.64 -4.60
N ASP A 475 9.62 23.62 -5.44
CA ASP A 475 9.85 23.67 -6.88
C ASP A 475 8.51 23.60 -7.63
N ALA A 476 8.21 24.66 -8.38
CA ALA A 476 7.06 24.75 -9.28
C ALA A 476 7.52 25.26 -10.66
N ARG A 477 8.71 24.85 -11.11
CA ARG A 477 9.25 25.29 -12.41
C ARG A 477 8.52 24.63 -13.58
N GLY A 478 8.41 25.36 -14.69
CA GLY A 478 7.97 24.82 -15.98
C GLY A 478 9.11 24.89 -16.98
N VAL A 479 9.64 23.75 -17.41
CA VAL A 479 10.85 23.67 -18.24
C VAL A 479 10.54 22.98 -19.57
N GLY A 480 10.56 23.74 -20.66
CA GLY A 480 10.57 23.15 -21.99
C GLY A 480 11.84 22.33 -22.18
N VAL A 481 11.74 21.13 -22.76
CA VAL A 481 12.91 20.29 -23.10
C VAL A 481 13.23 20.27 -24.59
N PHE A 482 14.53 20.07 -24.86
CA PHE A 482 15.21 20.21 -26.16
C PHE A 482 15.07 19.00 -27.11
N ILE A 483 14.00 18.22 -27.04
CA ILE A 483 13.84 17.01 -27.88
C ILE A 483 13.00 17.29 -29.13
N ASN A 484 13.67 17.76 -30.19
CA ASN A 484 13.12 17.97 -31.54
C ASN A 484 11.86 18.86 -31.64
N ALA A 485 11.56 19.62 -30.59
CA ALA A 485 10.40 20.50 -30.55
C ALA A 485 10.70 21.80 -29.79
N VAL A 486 9.92 22.82 -30.12
CA VAL A 486 9.93 24.14 -29.49
C VAL A 486 8.79 24.14 -28.48
N ALA A 487 9.09 24.37 -27.20
CA ALA A 487 8.11 24.30 -26.11
C ALA A 487 8.30 25.51 -25.19
N GLU A 488 7.24 26.27 -24.95
CA GLU A 488 7.27 27.33 -23.93
C GLU A 488 7.46 26.73 -22.54
N GLY A 489 8.17 27.43 -21.66
CA GLY A 489 8.21 27.09 -20.24
C GLY A 489 7.46 28.13 -19.44
N ARG A 490 6.50 27.71 -18.64
CA ARG A 490 5.70 28.59 -17.78
C ARG A 490 5.86 28.16 -16.33
N GLY A 491 6.45 29.01 -15.51
CA GLY A 491 6.55 28.78 -14.06
C GLY A 491 5.18 28.73 -13.39
N GLY A 492 5.10 28.00 -12.28
CA GLY A 492 3.88 27.74 -11.54
C GLY A 492 3.55 28.78 -10.47
N LEU A 493 2.72 28.38 -9.51
CA LEU A 493 2.31 29.20 -8.36
C LEU A 493 2.83 28.60 -7.07
N ILE A 494 3.55 29.38 -6.28
CA ILE A 494 3.95 29.04 -4.91
C ILE A 494 3.32 30.05 -3.96
N THR A 495 2.53 29.57 -3.00
CA THR A 495 1.94 30.38 -1.93
C THR A 495 2.33 29.80 -0.58
N VAL A 496 2.92 30.62 0.28
CA VAL A 496 3.21 30.30 1.67
C VAL A 496 2.53 31.34 2.54
N ASP A 497 1.61 30.90 3.39
CA ASP A 497 0.80 31.75 4.24
C ASP A 497 0.80 31.20 5.66
N ALA A 498 1.48 31.91 6.57
CA ALA A 498 1.49 31.63 7.99
C ALA A 498 0.66 32.68 8.72
N GLN A 499 -0.38 32.27 9.42
CA GLN A 499 -1.30 33.18 10.10
C GLN A 499 -1.43 32.86 11.59
N ALA A 500 -1.96 33.81 12.37
CA ALA A 500 -2.48 33.59 13.71
C ALA A 500 -1.53 32.81 14.65
N LEU A 501 -0.34 33.36 14.89
CA LEU A 501 0.71 32.78 15.76
C LEU A 501 1.37 31.50 15.23
N SER A 502 1.17 31.16 13.96
CA SER A 502 1.91 30.06 13.32
C SER A 502 3.42 30.31 13.27
N ALA A 503 4.21 29.23 13.20
CA ALA A 503 5.64 29.29 12.97
C ALA A 503 6.07 28.42 11.78
N ILE A 504 6.92 28.97 10.91
CA ILE A 504 7.70 28.22 9.93
C ILE A 504 9.18 28.39 10.27
N SER A 505 9.92 27.30 10.45
CA SER A 505 11.38 27.35 10.66
C SER A 505 12.13 26.41 9.72
N ALA A 506 13.27 26.87 9.21
CA ALA A 506 14.15 26.09 8.33
C ALA A 506 15.62 26.52 8.41
N ALA A 507 16.53 25.62 8.05
CA ALA A 507 17.93 25.96 7.83
C ALA A 507 18.10 26.87 6.59
N ASN A 508 17.54 26.46 5.46
CA ASN A 508 17.43 27.29 4.25
C ASN A 508 16.00 27.21 3.69
N PHE A 509 15.60 28.24 2.97
CA PHE A 509 14.30 28.32 2.31
C PHE A 509 14.48 28.69 0.83
N THR A 510 14.01 27.83 -0.08
CA THR A 510 14.02 28.08 -1.52
C THR A 510 12.64 27.87 -2.11
N ALA A 511 12.12 28.88 -2.82
CA ALA A 511 10.93 28.80 -3.65
C ALA A 511 11.29 29.17 -5.09
N ASP A 512 11.00 28.28 -6.04
CA ASP A 512 11.36 28.45 -7.44
C ASP A 512 10.17 28.18 -8.38
N ALA A 513 9.67 29.26 -8.99
CA ALA A 513 8.62 29.24 -10.00
C ALA A 513 9.17 29.75 -11.35
N THR A 514 10.39 29.39 -11.71
CA THR A 514 11.00 29.77 -12.99
C THR A 514 10.33 29.08 -14.18
N GLY A 515 10.08 29.82 -15.27
CA GLY A 515 9.69 29.27 -16.56
C GLY A 515 10.84 29.31 -17.56
N ILE A 516 11.19 28.17 -18.16
CA ILE A 516 12.32 28.03 -19.08
C ILE A 516 11.82 27.53 -20.44
N GLY A 517 11.88 28.37 -21.47
CA GLY A 517 11.57 27.97 -22.85
C GLY A 517 12.62 27.03 -23.45
N ALA A 518 12.18 26.10 -24.30
CA ALA A 518 13.06 25.27 -25.13
C ALA A 518 13.30 25.88 -26.51
N GLY A 519 14.35 25.44 -27.18
CA GLY A 519 14.59 25.77 -28.59
C GLY A 519 15.16 24.60 -29.38
N THR A 520 15.07 24.70 -30.70
CA THR A 520 15.71 23.81 -31.68
C THR A 520 16.51 24.67 -32.67
N SER A 521 17.37 24.06 -33.49
CA SER A 521 18.11 24.81 -34.51
C SER A 521 17.14 25.51 -35.47
N GLY A 522 17.00 26.84 -35.34
CA GLY A 522 16.11 27.65 -36.16
C GLY A 522 14.91 28.27 -35.44
N GLN A 523 14.55 27.82 -34.24
CA GLN A 523 13.36 28.28 -33.52
C GLN A 523 13.56 28.19 -32.00
N ALA A 524 13.03 29.17 -31.26
CA ALA A 524 13.08 29.20 -29.81
C ALA A 524 11.71 29.58 -29.25
N ALA A 525 11.38 29.04 -28.07
CA ALA A 525 10.17 29.35 -27.33
C ALA A 525 10.49 30.29 -26.18
N ASP A 526 9.46 31.00 -25.73
CA ASP A 526 9.56 31.93 -24.63
C ASP A 526 9.54 31.22 -23.27
N GLY A 527 10.16 31.84 -22.27
CA GLY A 527 10.06 31.46 -20.86
C GLY A 527 9.28 32.51 -20.08
N PHE A 528 8.24 32.07 -19.36
CA PHE A 528 7.39 32.92 -18.53
C PHE A 528 7.58 32.54 -17.07
N GLY A 529 8.10 33.45 -16.25
CA GLY A 529 8.17 33.25 -14.81
C GLY A 529 6.78 33.14 -14.16
N GLY A 530 6.71 32.39 -13.08
CA GLY A 530 5.49 32.14 -12.31
C GLY A 530 5.23 33.18 -11.23
N GLN A 531 4.59 32.75 -10.15
CA GLN A 531 4.31 33.61 -8.99
C GLN A 531 4.77 32.94 -7.70
N VAL A 532 5.48 33.69 -6.86
CA VAL A 532 5.84 33.30 -5.50
C VAL A 532 5.28 34.34 -4.52
N THR A 533 4.38 33.92 -3.63
CA THR A 533 3.84 34.76 -2.55
C THR A 533 4.18 34.15 -1.21
N ILE A 534 4.83 34.91 -0.34
CA ILE A 534 5.17 34.53 1.03
C ILE A 534 4.58 35.56 1.98
N SER A 535 3.69 35.12 2.87
CA SER A 535 2.95 35.97 3.80
C SER A 535 3.09 35.44 5.22
N ALA A 536 3.31 36.36 6.15
CA ALA A 536 3.24 36.12 7.58
C ALA A 536 2.30 37.16 8.19
N ASP A 537 1.22 36.72 8.82
CA ASP A 537 0.24 37.56 9.50
C ASP A 537 0.14 37.17 10.98
N ASN A 538 0.60 38.07 11.87
CA ASN A 538 0.76 37.80 13.31
C ASN A 538 1.43 36.44 13.58
N SER A 539 2.43 36.08 12.76
CA SER A 539 3.10 34.77 12.74
C SER A 539 4.62 34.93 12.58
N THR A 540 5.36 33.83 12.57
CA THR A 540 6.82 33.85 12.41
C THR A 540 7.26 32.96 11.25
N ILE A 541 8.17 33.47 10.42
CA ILE A 541 8.94 32.70 9.45
C ILE A 541 10.42 32.96 9.73
N ASP A 542 11.13 31.94 10.22
CA ASP A 542 12.53 32.03 10.63
C ASP A 542 13.42 31.13 9.77
N VAL A 543 14.31 31.73 8.98
CA VAL A 543 15.27 31.04 8.13
C VAL A 543 16.66 31.32 8.67
N ALA A 544 17.37 30.29 9.13
CA ALA A 544 18.69 30.48 9.74
C ALA A 544 19.80 30.84 8.73
N GLY A 545 19.60 30.46 7.47
CA GLY A 545 20.57 30.56 6.38
C GLY A 545 20.00 31.31 5.17
N LEU A 546 20.07 30.70 3.99
CA LEU A 546 19.65 31.32 2.75
C LEU A 546 18.12 31.31 2.60
N ALA A 547 17.53 32.48 2.40
CA ALA A 547 16.18 32.62 1.86
C ALA A 547 16.24 33.05 0.38
N ARG A 548 15.64 32.26 -0.52
CA ARG A 548 15.60 32.52 -1.96
C ARG A 548 14.18 32.32 -2.51
N ALA A 549 13.66 33.32 -3.21
CA ALA A 549 12.42 33.23 -3.98
C ALA A 549 12.69 33.67 -5.42
N VAL A 550 12.32 32.84 -6.41
CA VAL A 550 12.63 33.03 -7.83
C VAL A 550 11.38 32.84 -8.67
N ALA A 551 11.15 33.75 -9.61
CA ALA A 551 10.08 33.68 -10.60
C ALA A 551 10.60 34.17 -11.95
N ASP A 552 11.74 33.64 -12.41
CA ASP A 552 12.39 34.12 -13.63
C ASP A 552 11.69 33.57 -14.88
N GLY A 553 11.71 34.35 -15.96
CA GLY A 553 11.39 33.86 -17.31
C GLY A 553 12.67 33.76 -18.13
N ILE A 554 13.04 32.56 -18.55
CA ILE A 554 14.25 32.29 -19.34
C ILE A 554 13.83 31.82 -20.73
N GLY A 555 14.06 32.65 -21.74
CA GLY A 555 13.81 32.29 -23.14
C GLY A 555 14.71 31.15 -23.63
N GLY A 556 14.19 30.35 -24.56
CA GLY A 556 14.91 29.24 -25.18
C GLY A 556 16.01 29.68 -26.14
N ASN A 557 16.95 28.78 -26.40
CA ASN A 557 18.03 29.01 -27.38
C ASN A 557 17.76 28.25 -28.68
N GLY A 558 17.54 28.98 -29.78
CA GLY A 558 17.29 28.42 -31.12
C GLY A 558 18.55 28.30 -31.99
N GLY A 559 19.74 28.43 -31.41
CA GLY A 559 21.01 28.45 -32.13
C GLY A 559 21.24 29.75 -32.89
N ASP A 560 21.70 29.64 -34.14
CA ASP A 560 22.15 30.79 -34.95
C ASP A 560 21.01 31.68 -35.51
N VAL A 561 19.74 31.29 -35.31
CA VAL A 561 18.60 31.86 -36.07
C VAL A 561 17.50 32.49 -35.20
N GLY A 562 17.61 32.42 -33.86
CA GLY A 562 16.66 33.08 -32.95
C GLY A 562 16.81 32.67 -31.48
N ALA A 563 16.42 33.57 -30.58
CA ALA A 563 16.27 33.33 -29.14
C ALA A 563 14.81 33.58 -28.76
N GLY A 564 14.33 32.87 -27.74
CA GLY A 564 13.02 33.11 -27.14
C GLY A 564 13.10 34.29 -26.18
N ASP A 565 11.95 34.92 -25.94
CA ASP A 565 11.84 35.98 -24.96
C ASP A 565 11.79 35.40 -23.54
N GLY A 566 12.42 36.09 -22.59
CA GLY A 566 12.31 35.81 -21.17
C GLY A 566 11.42 36.85 -20.51
N ILE A 567 10.27 36.44 -19.99
CA ILE A 567 9.30 37.30 -19.31
C ILE A 567 9.25 36.91 -17.85
N GLY A 568 9.83 37.75 -16.97
CA GLY A 568 9.82 37.52 -15.52
C GLY A 568 8.41 37.48 -14.94
N GLY A 569 8.28 36.78 -13.81
CA GLY A 569 7.08 36.67 -13.00
C GLY A 569 7.14 37.56 -11.75
N ASP A 570 6.29 37.24 -10.77
CA ASP A 570 6.10 38.04 -9.57
C ASP A 570 6.60 37.33 -8.32
N VAL A 571 7.37 38.05 -7.49
CA VAL A 571 7.71 37.63 -6.12
C VAL A 571 7.17 38.66 -5.14
N SER A 572 6.34 38.22 -4.20
CA SER A 572 5.73 39.06 -3.16
C SER A 572 6.06 38.51 -1.78
N LEU A 573 6.52 39.40 -0.89
CA LEU A 573 6.76 39.10 0.52
C LEU A 573 5.99 40.09 1.39
N ALA A 574 5.23 39.60 2.35
CA ALA A 574 4.40 40.44 3.23
C ALA A 574 4.49 40.00 4.70
N SER A 575 4.90 40.92 5.58
CA SER A 575 4.85 40.76 7.04
C SER A 575 3.79 41.69 7.61
N LEU A 576 2.73 41.13 8.18
CA LEU A 576 1.50 41.81 8.59
C LEU A 576 1.25 41.66 10.10
N ASP A 577 0.54 42.61 10.69
CA ASP A 577 0.03 42.60 12.08
C ASP A 577 0.97 42.03 13.15
N GLY A 578 2.22 42.52 13.16
CA GLY A 578 3.22 42.14 14.17
C GLY A 578 3.96 40.85 13.88
N ALA A 579 3.77 40.25 12.70
CA ALA A 579 4.55 39.14 12.21
C ALA A 579 6.05 39.47 12.12
N ALA A 580 6.87 38.43 12.17
CA ALA A 580 8.31 38.50 11.97
C ALA A 580 8.74 37.55 10.85
N MET A 581 9.50 38.09 9.89
CA MET A 581 10.27 37.30 8.92
C MET A 581 11.75 37.56 9.17
N THR A 582 12.49 36.52 9.57
CA THR A 582 13.92 36.59 9.86
C THR A 582 14.72 35.70 8.90
N VAL A 583 15.85 36.25 8.43
CA VAL A 583 16.82 35.62 7.52
C VAL A 583 18.22 35.95 8.01
#